data_AF-A0A7Y5BTZ8-F1
#
_entry.id   AF-A0A7Y5BTZ8-F1
#
_cell.length_a   1.000
_cell.length_b   1.000
_cell.length_c   1.000
_cell.angle_alpha   90.00
_cell.angle_beta   90.00
_cell.angle_gamma   90.00
#
_symmetry.space_group_name_H-M   'P 1'
#
loop_
_entity.id
_entity.type
_entity.pdbx_description
1 polymer ?
#
loop_
_entity_poly.entity_id
_entity_poly.type
_entity_poly.pdbx_seq_one_letter_code
_entity_poly.pdbx_strand_id
1 'polypeptide(L)'
;MLIKEPIAVYLEQDKYEALKTLAETRHVSLDELIREGVERLLDETPDETPIEEDPLWNIIGIGDSGLGDLAENHDKYLAEIYSDTHEPHK
;
A
#
# COMPACT_ATOMS: atom_id res chain seq x y z
N MET A 1 17.88 -7.89 -21.10
CA MET A 1 17.90 -9.29 -20.63
C MET A 1 17.57 -9.24 -19.15
N LEU A 2 16.49 -9.88 -18.71
CA LEU A 2 16.16 -9.95 -17.27
C LEU A 2 17.21 -10.83 -16.58
N ILE A 3 17.89 -10.29 -15.58
CA ILE A 3 18.82 -11.05 -14.74
C ILE A 3 17.97 -11.92 -13.83
N LYS A 4 18.20 -13.23 -13.83
CA LYS A 4 17.51 -14.18 -12.95
C LYS A 4 18.55 -14.95 -12.15
N GLU A 5 18.38 -15.00 -10.83
CA GLU A 5 19.23 -15.77 -9.93
C GLU A 5 18.56 -17.12 -9.60
N PRO A 6 19.29 -18.25 -9.68
CA PRO A 6 18.73 -19.55 -9.33
C PRO A 6 18.60 -19.69 -7.81
N ILE A 7 17.42 -20.12 -7.36
CA ILE A 7 17.13 -20.40 -5.94
C ILE A 7 16.67 -21.85 -5.81
N ALA A 8 17.19 -22.56 -4.82
CA ALA A 8 16.73 -23.89 -4.42
C ALA A 8 16.04 -23.80 -3.06
N VAL A 9 14.79 -24.23 -3.00
CA VAL A 9 13.96 -24.23 -1.78
C VAL A 9 13.43 -25.63 -1.51
N TYR A 10 13.36 -25.99 -0.24
CA TYR A 10 12.75 -27.23 0.20
C TYR A 10 11.30 -26.95 0.63
N LEU A 11 10.38 -27.74 0.12
CA LEU A 11 8.96 -27.68 0.49
C LEU A 11 8.55 -29.00 1.13
N GLU A 12 7.62 -28.93 2.08
CA GLU A 12 6.92 -30.12 2.55
C GLU A 12 6.20 -30.79 1.38
N GLN A 13 6.10 -32.12 1.43
CA GLN A 13 5.57 -32.92 0.32
C GLN A 13 4.12 -32.52 -0.02
N ASP A 14 3.30 -32.22 0.98
CA ASP A 14 1.91 -31.81 0.78
C ASP A 14 1.81 -30.46 0.05
N LYS A 15 2.68 -29.49 0.35
CA LYS A 15 2.73 -28.19 -0.33
C LYS A 15 3.20 -28.33 -1.77
N TYR A 16 4.21 -29.17 -2.01
CA TYR A 16 4.68 -29.44 -3.36
C TYR A 16 3.56 -30.03 -4.24
N GLU A 17 2.86 -31.06 -3.76
CA GLU A 17 1.76 -31.70 -4.50
C GLU A 17 0.58 -30.73 -4.72
N ALA A 18 0.27 -29.89 -3.74
CA ALA A 18 -0.75 -28.85 -3.87
C ALA A 18 -0.38 -27.82 -4.96
N LEU A 19 0.86 -27.33 -4.97
CA LEU A 19 1.34 -26.39 -5.99
C LEU A 19 1.34 -27.03 -7.39
N LYS A 20 1.75 -28.30 -7.49
CA LYS A 20 1.73 -29.04 -8.75
C LYS A 20 0.31 -29.18 -9.30
N THR A 21 -0.63 -29.59 -8.45
CA THR A 21 -2.06 -29.71 -8.82
C THR A 21 -2.62 -28.35 -9.26
N LEU A 22 -2.25 -27.26 -8.59
CA LEU A 22 -2.68 -25.92 -8.93
C LEU A 22 -2.11 -25.46 -10.28
N ALA A 23 -0.83 -25.73 -10.55
CA ALA A 23 -0.18 -25.40 -11.82
C ALA A 23 -0.83 -26.16 -12.99
N GLU A 24 -1.12 -27.44 -12.81
CA GLU A 24 -1.84 -28.27 -13.80
C GLU A 24 -3.24 -27.73 -14.08
N THR A 25 -3.98 -27.36 -13.03
CA THR A 25 -5.34 -26.79 -13.14
C THR A 25 -5.35 -25.45 -13.87
N ARG A 26 -4.31 -24.62 -13.66
CA ARG A 26 -4.15 -23.31 -14.31
C ARG A 26 -3.46 -23.37 -15.67
N HIS A 27 -2.99 -24.54 -16.10
CA HIS A 27 -2.21 -24.74 -17.32
C HIS A 27 -0.94 -23.87 -17.43
N VAL A 28 -0.25 -23.65 -16.31
CA VAL A 28 1.03 -22.93 -16.23
C VAL A 28 2.13 -23.86 -15.71
N SER A 29 3.39 -23.47 -15.88
CA SER A 29 4.49 -24.23 -15.28
C SER A 29 4.58 -23.98 -13.77
N LEU A 30 5.22 -24.90 -13.04
CA LEU A 30 5.40 -24.75 -11.60
C LEU A 30 6.25 -23.51 -11.25
N ASP A 31 7.28 -23.20 -12.04
CA ASP A 31 8.12 -22.02 -11.84
C ASP A 31 7.39 -20.71 -12.14
N GLU A 32 6.44 -20.71 -13.08
CA GLU A 32 5.56 -19.57 -13.35
C GLU A 32 4.59 -19.34 -12.19
N LEU A 33 3.95 -20.41 -11.69
CA LEU A 33 3.07 -20.32 -10.52
C LEU A 33 3.81 -19.81 -9.28
N ILE A 34 5.03 -20.32 -9.03
CA ILE A 34 5.86 -19.87 -7.90
C ILE A 34 6.21 -18.39 -8.06
N ARG A 35 6.61 -17.96 -9.27
CA ARG A 35 6.94 -16.56 -9.55
C ARG A 35 5.73 -15.64 -9.33
N GLU A 36 4.56 -15.99 -9.86
CA GLU A 36 3.31 -15.24 -9.64
C GLU A 36 2.98 -15.13 -8.14
N GLY A 37 3.13 -16.23 -7.40
CA GLY A 37 2.91 -16.23 -5.95
C GLY A 37 3.88 -15.34 -5.18
N VAL A 38 5.15 -15.32 -5.58
CA VAL A 38 6.19 -14.45 -4.98
C VAL A 38 5.93 -12.98 -5.33
N GLU A 39 5.65 -12.66 -6.60
CA GLU A 39 5.29 -11.30 -7.04
C GLU A 39 4.09 -10.78 -6.24
N ARG A 40 3.03 -11.59 -6.15
CA ARG A 40 1.85 -11.25 -5.37
C ARG A 40 2.16 -11.04 -3.89
N LEU A 41 2.97 -11.90 -3.29
CA LEU A 41 3.35 -11.75 -1.88
C LEU A 41 4.11 -10.44 -1.66
N LEU A 42 5.06 -10.11 -2.54
CA LEU A 42 5.86 -8.89 -2.48
C LEU A 42 5.06 -7.63 -2.78
N ASP A 43 4.01 -7.72 -3.61
CA ASP A 43 3.08 -6.61 -3.85
C ASP A 43 2.07 -6.44 -2.70
N GLU A 44 1.66 -7.52 -2.04
CA GLU A 44 0.68 -7.54 -0.93
C GLU A 44 1.30 -7.23 0.43
N THR A 45 2.58 -7.53 0.63
CA THR A 45 3.37 -6.80 1.60
C THR A 45 3.65 -5.45 0.97
N PRO A 46 2.96 -4.34 1.33
CA PRO A 46 3.58 -3.04 1.07
C PRO A 46 5.00 -3.19 1.59
N ASP A 47 5.98 -2.82 0.75
CA ASP A 47 7.35 -2.67 1.21
C ASP A 47 7.27 -2.20 2.66
N GLU A 48 8.05 -2.80 3.55
CA GLU A 48 8.42 -2.11 4.78
C GLU A 48 9.23 -0.87 4.40
N THR A 49 8.75 -0.05 3.46
CA THR A 49 9.10 1.33 3.24
C THR A 49 9.06 1.87 4.64
N PRO A 50 10.24 2.10 5.24
CA PRO A 50 10.28 2.78 6.51
C PRO A 50 9.43 4.02 6.28
N ILE A 51 8.57 4.37 7.23
CA ILE A 51 7.67 5.50 7.06
C ILE A 51 8.46 6.76 6.62
N GLU A 52 9.77 6.81 6.94
CA GLU A 52 10.74 7.80 6.46
C GLU A 52 11.01 7.84 4.94
N GLU A 53 10.72 6.78 4.18
CA GLU A 53 10.90 6.68 2.72
C GLU A 53 9.61 6.96 1.91
N ASP A 54 8.46 7.21 2.57
CA ASP A 54 7.25 7.68 1.88
C ASP A 54 7.51 9.08 1.27
N PRO A 55 7.35 9.28 -0.05
CA PRO A 55 7.52 10.59 -0.69
C PRO A 55 6.64 11.69 -0.09
N LEU A 56 5.51 11.32 0.52
CA LEU A 56 4.58 12.21 1.23
C LEU A 56 4.96 12.41 2.70
N TRP A 57 5.93 11.68 3.26
CA TRP A 57 6.40 11.87 4.64
C TRP A 57 6.87 13.30 4.90
N ASN A 58 7.56 13.88 3.92
CA ASN A 58 8.04 15.26 3.97
C ASN A 58 6.91 16.32 3.91
N ILE A 59 5.66 15.92 3.70
CA ILE A 59 4.49 16.81 3.74
C ILE A 59 4.04 17.05 5.19
N ILE A 60 4.37 16.15 6.13
CA ILE A 60 4.00 16.35 7.53
C ILE A 60 4.72 17.59 8.07
N GLY A 61 3.95 18.57 8.54
CA GLY A 61 4.47 19.81 9.13
C GLY A 61 4.85 20.92 8.14
N ILE A 62 4.51 20.80 6.84
CA ILE A 62 4.74 21.89 5.87
C ILE A 62 3.89 23.14 6.11
N GLY A 63 2.80 22.99 6.86
CA GLY A 63 1.88 24.06 7.21
C GLY A 63 1.73 24.17 8.72
N ASP A 64 1.75 25.39 9.22
CA ASP A 64 1.41 25.71 10.61
C ASP A 64 0.22 26.68 10.61
N SER A 65 -0.86 26.26 11.26
CA SER A 65 -2.06 27.07 11.45
C SER A 65 -2.06 27.83 12.78
N GLY A 66 -1.13 27.51 13.69
CA GLY A 66 -1.14 27.97 15.08
C GLY A 66 -2.22 27.33 15.95
N LEU A 67 -3.04 26.43 15.40
CA LEU A 67 -4.14 25.75 16.08
C LEU A 67 -3.76 24.29 16.34
N GLY A 68 -3.78 23.87 17.61
CA GLY A 68 -3.38 22.52 18.02
C GLY A 68 -4.39 21.42 17.69
N ASP A 69 -5.61 21.79 17.33
CA ASP A 69 -6.75 20.90 17.11
C ASP A 69 -7.36 21.05 15.71
N LEU A 70 -6.66 21.71 14.78
CA LEU A 70 -7.17 21.97 13.44
C LEU A 70 -7.55 20.69 12.69
N ALA A 71 -6.75 19.63 12.81
CA ALA A 71 -7.03 18.36 12.15
C ALA A 71 -8.31 17.69 12.68
N GLU A 72 -8.56 17.78 13.99
CA GLU A 72 -9.74 17.20 14.64
C GLU A 72 -11.00 18.02 14.35
N ASN A 73 -10.88 19.35 14.35
CA ASN A 73 -12.00 20.29 14.27
C ASN A 73 -12.12 20.99 12.90
N HIS A 74 -11.54 20.44 11.83
CA HIS A 74 -11.47 21.10 10.52
C HIS A 74 -12.84 21.59 10.00
N ASP A 75 -13.89 20.76 10.10
CA ASP A 75 -15.25 21.09 9.66
C ASP A 75 -15.82 22.30 10.41
N LYS A 76 -15.53 22.41 11.71
CA LYS A 76 -15.97 23.55 12.53
C LYS A 76 -15.33 24.84 12.03
N TYR A 77 -14.02 24.84 11.80
CA TYR A 77 -13.31 26.02 11.29
C TYR A 77 -13.79 26.42 9.90
N LEU A 78 -14.04 25.45 9.02
CA LEU A 78 -14.64 25.71 7.71
C LEU A 78 -16.02 26.33 7.86
N ALA A 79 -16.88 25.77 8.72
CA ALA A 79 -18.21 26.28 8.98
C ALA A 79 -18.19 27.72 9.53
N GLU A 80 -17.29 28.05 10.45
CA GLU A 80 -17.12 29.42 10.97
C GLU A 80 -16.79 30.41 9.84
N ILE A 81 -15.79 30.11 9.00
CA ILE A 81 -15.38 30.98 7.88
C ILE A 81 -16.52 31.19 6.86
N TYR A 82 -17.24 30.12 6.51
CA TYR A 82 -18.34 30.21 5.54
C TYR A 82 -19.64 30.77 6.14
N SER A 83 -19.79 30.77 7.46
CA SER A 83 -20.91 31.43 8.14
C SER A 83 -20.72 32.95 8.21
N ASP A 84 -19.49 33.42 8.41
CA ASP A 84 -19.17 34.86 8.45
C ASP A 84 -19.26 35.56 7.07
N THR A 85 -19.17 34.81 5.97
CA THR A 85 -19.26 35.35 4.60
C THR A 85 -20.70 35.49 4.08
N HIS A 86 -21.71 35.17 4.88
CA HIS A 86 -23.12 35.40 4.57
C HIS A 86 -23.71 36.54 5.41
N GLU A 87 -23.22 37.77 5.25
CA GLU A 87 -24.09 38.92 5.47
C GLU A 87 -25.12 38.95 4.32
N PRO A 88 -26.44 38.81 4.58
CA PRO A 88 -27.42 39.11 3.56
C PRO A 88 -27.34 40.61 3.26
N HIS A 89 -26.83 40.96 2.08
CA HIS A 89 -27.04 42.28 1.51
C HIS A 89 -28.54 42.56 1.50
N LYS A 90 -28.97 43.42 2.42
CA LYS A 90 -30.36 43.85 2.59
C LYS A 90 -30.69 44.99 1.64
#